data_AF-D2JY72-F1
#
_entry.id   AF-D2JY72-F1
#
_cell.length_a   1.000
_cell.length_b   1.000
_cell.length_c   1.000
_cell.angle_alpha   90.00
_cell.angle_beta   90.00
_cell.angle_gamma   90.00
#
_symmetry.space_group_name_H-M   'P 1'
#
loop_
_entity.id
_entity.type
_entity.pdbx_description
1 polymer ?
#
loop_
_entity_poly.entity_id
_entity_poly.type
_entity_poly.pdbx_seq_one_letter_code
_entity_poly.pdbx_strand_id
1 'polypeptide(L)'
;MLLSFVFAALSASSVLATPLLNVTAPRACGTVISQEKIIEAEAHFQANKVSPNSTFGALAATVPIYFHVISSGSAVSQGNIPDSQIASQITVMNRAYASAGITWTLAGTTRTTNANWFNTAGPGASAQTSMKSSLRQGGANALNVYTVGFNSGAGAGLLGYSTFPSDYSRNPTDDGVVMLFSSVPGGTTTNYNLGQTLTHEAGHWVGLYHTFQGGCSSQW
;
A
#
# COMPACT_ATOMS: atom_id res chain seq x y z
N MET A 1 -70.43 8.49 45.53
CA MET A 1 -69.59 9.70 45.52
C MET A 1 -68.15 9.24 45.27
N LEU A 2 -67.73 9.12 44.01
CA LEU A 2 -66.35 8.74 43.65
C LEU A 2 -65.77 9.86 42.80
N LEU A 3 -64.68 10.46 43.29
CA LEU A 3 -63.91 11.50 42.61
C LEU A 3 -63.02 10.89 41.52
N SER A 4 -63.11 11.44 40.32
CA SER A 4 -62.16 11.23 39.22
C SER A 4 -60.86 11.99 39.48
N PHE A 5 -59.71 11.33 39.32
CA PHE A 5 -58.42 11.99 39.15
C PHE A 5 -57.86 11.63 37.77
N VAL A 6 -57.74 12.63 36.90
CA VAL A 6 -57.04 12.53 35.61
C VAL A 6 -55.58 12.92 35.86
N PHE A 7 -54.66 11.98 35.70
CA PHE A 7 -53.23 12.27 35.64
C PHE A 7 -52.84 12.63 34.20
N ALA A 8 -52.43 13.88 33.99
CA ALA A 8 -51.79 14.32 32.76
C ALA A 8 -50.29 13.96 32.83
N ALA A 9 -49.84 13.03 31.99
CA ALA A 9 -48.42 12.72 31.82
C ALA A 9 -47.84 13.65 30.72
N LEU A 10 -46.98 14.60 31.09
CA LEU A 10 -46.15 15.33 30.13
C LEU A 10 -44.96 14.46 29.72
N SER A 11 -44.84 14.21 28.43
CA SER A 11 -43.68 13.56 27.80
C SER A 11 -42.52 14.54 27.70
N ALA A 12 -41.35 14.14 28.22
CA ALA A 12 -40.08 14.80 27.93
C ALA A 12 -39.26 13.88 27.03
N SER A 13 -39.37 14.07 25.71
CA SER A 13 -38.47 13.44 24.74
C SER A 13 -37.15 14.19 24.71
N SER A 14 -36.14 13.69 25.42
CA SER A 14 -34.78 14.19 25.30
C SER A 14 -34.17 13.70 23.98
N VAL A 15 -34.11 14.60 22.99
CA VAL A 15 -33.36 14.37 21.76
C VAL A 15 -31.88 14.61 22.07
N LEU A 16 -31.12 13.54 22.27
CA LEU A 16 -29.67 13.59 22.31
C LEU A 16 -29.16 13.77 20.88
N ALA A 17 -28.85 15.00 20.49
CA ALA A 17 -28.07 15.25 19.28
C ALA A 17 -26.61 14.85 19.56
N THR A 18 -26.23 13.65 19.13
CA THR A 18 -24.81 13.27 19.07
C THR A 18 -24.16 14.04 17.92
N PRO A 19 -23.08 14.80 18.17
CA PRO A 19 -22.33 15.39 17.07
C PRO A 19 -21.71 14.25 16.27
N LEU A 20 -22.08 14.14 14.99
CA LEU A 20 -21.38 13.31 14.02
C LEU A 20 -19.99 13.93 13.82
N LEU A 21 -19.03 13.51 14.65
CA LEU A 21 -17.62 13.69 14.34
C LEU A 21 -17.34 12.86 13.09
N ASN A 22 -17.26 13.51 11.94
CA ASN A 22 -16.87 12.91 10.67
C ASN A 22 -15.35 12.63 10.69
N VAL A 23 -14.92 11.76 11.61
CA VAL A 23 -13.55 11.25 11.66
C VAL A 23 -13.44 10.27 10.51
N THR A 24 -12.96 10.73 9.37
CA THR A 24 -12.53 9.82 8.30
C THR A 24 -11.47 8.91 8.91
N ALA A 25 -11.72 7.60 8.95
CA ALA A 25 -10.76 6.65 9.49
C ALA A 25 -9.38 6.87 8.83
N PRO A 26 -8.28 6.87 9.60
CA PRO A 26 -6.95 7.05 9.04
C PRO A 26 -6.68 5.95 8.01
N ARG A 27 -6.11 6.34 6.87
CA ARG A 27 -5.73 5.38 5.82
C ARG A 27 -4.58 4.50 6.31
N ALA A 28 -4.56 3.24 5.90
CA ALA A 28 -3.63 2.23 6.42
C ALA A 28 -2.89 1.47 5.29
N CYS A 29 -1.81 0.79 5.67
CA CYS A 29 -1.18 -0.25 4.86
C CYS A 29 -2.11 -1.48 4.79
N GLY A 30 -2.28 -2.05 3.58
CA GLY A 30 -3.06 -3.25 3.32
C GLY A 30 -2.24 -4.55 3.30
N THR A 31 -0.93 -4.47 3.52
CA THR A 31 -0.04 -5.63 3.62
C THR A 31 -0.22 -6.28 4.99
N VAL A 32 -0.98 -7.38 5.04
CA VAL A 32 -1.18 -8.18 6.26
C VAL A 32 -0.60 -9.57 6.02
N ILE A 33 0.20 -10.04 6.96
CA ILE A 33 0.84 -11.36 6.90
C ILE A 33 0.34 -12.23 8.06
N SER A 34 -0.17 -13.43 7.73
CA SER A 34 -0.60 -14.41 8.73
C SER A 34 0.60 -15.11 9.37
N GLN A 35 0.40 -15.79 10.50
CA GLN A 35 1.49 -16.51 11.17
C GLN A 35 2.07 -17.61 10.28
N GLU A 36 1.24 -18.30 9.50
CA GLU A 36 1.67 -19.32 8.55
C GLU A 36 2.56 -18.71 7.47
N LYS A 37 2.17 -17.55 6.95
CA LYS A 37 2.97 -16.80 5.96
C LYS A 37 4.29 -16.27 6.55
N ILE A 38 4.32 -15.89 7.83
CA ILE A 38 5.56 -15.54 8.53
C ILE A 38 6.50 -16.75 8.57
N ILE A 39 6.00 -17.94 8.94
CA ILE A 39 6.82 -19.17 8.97
C ILE A 39 7.42 -19.45 7.59
N GLU A 40 6.63 -19.31 6.52
CA GLU A 40 7.11 -19.47 5.14
C GLU A 40 8.15 -18.39 4.76
N ALA A 41 7.93 -17.15 5.16
CA ALA A 41 8.84 -16.04 4.90
C ALA A 41 10.18 -16.21 5.64
N GLU A 42 10.14 -16.66 6.90
CA GLU A 42 11.34 -17.00 7.67
C GLU A 42 12.09 -18.18 7.05
N ALA A 43 11.39 -19.25 6.68
CA ALA A 43 12.01 -20.40 6.00
C ALA A 43 12.67 -19.97 4.68
N HIS A 44 11.98 -19.13 3.89
CA HIS A 44 12.51 -18.55 2.67
C HIS A 44 13.75 -17.70 2.96
N PHE A 45 13.73 -16.85 3.98
CA PHE A 45 14.89 -16.05 4.37
C PHE A 45 16.07 -16.94 4.81
N GLN A 46 15.86 -17.94 5.65
CA GLN A 46 16.94 -18.83 6.09
C GLN A 46 17.58 -19.60 4.94
N ALA A 47 16.79 -20.00 3.93
CA ALA A 47 17.28 -20.69 2.75
C ALA A 47 18.07 -19.79 1.77
N ASN A 48 17.78 -18.48 1.76
CA ASN A 48 18.33 -17.53 0.78
C ASN A 48 19.26 -16.47 1.40
N LYS A 49 19.39 -16.43 2.73
CA LYS A 49 20.27 -15.47 3.40
C LYS A 49 21.70 -15.70 2.97
N VAL A 50 22.38 -14.59 2.76
CA VAL A 50 23.77 -14.53 2.32
C VAL A 50 24.64 -14.18 3.53
N SER A 51 25.74 -14.91 3.74
CA SER A 51 26.61 -14.77 4.92
C SER A 51 27.15 -13.35 5.06
N PRO A 52 26.94 -12.65 6.20
CA PRO A 52 27.35 -11.24 6.38
C PRO A 52 28.85 -10.97 6.23
N ASN A 53 29.67 -12.02 6.17
CA ASN A 53 31.11 -11.92 6.23
C ASN A 53 31.72 -11.91 4.82
N SER A 54 32.38 -10.79 4.51
CA SER A 54 33.02 -10.39 3.24
C SER A 54 32.07 -9.92 2.12
N THR A 55 32.05 -8.60 1.89
CA THR A 55 31.51 -7.85 0.72
C THR A 55 30.07 -7.30 0.70
N PHE A 56 29.32 -7.23 1.81
CA PHE A 56 28.10 -6.38 1.82
C PHE A 56 28.39 -4.88 1.71
N GLY A 57 29.64 -4.46 1.95
CA GLY A 57 30.10 -3.11 1.67
C GLY A 57 30.18 -2.75 0.18
N ALA A 58 29.85 -3.66 -0.75
CA ALA A 58 30.05 -3.44 -2.18
C ALA A 58 29.04 -4.11 -3.13
N LEU A 59 27.88 -4.58 -2.66
CA LEU A 59 26.76 -4.85 -3.57
C LEU A 59 25.73 -3.75 -3.41
N ALA A 60 26.01 -2.61 -4.03
CA ALA A 60 24.98 -1.63 -4.35
C ALA A 60 23.93 -2.36 -5.22
N ALA A 61 22.86 -2.84 -4.60
CA ALA A 61 21.80 -3.53 -5.30
C ALA A 61 21.05 -2.47 -6.11
N THR A 62 21.36 -2.38 -7.40
CA THR A 62 20.63 -1.52 -8.33
C THR A 62 19.38 -2.26 -8.75
N VAL A 63 18.25 -1.86 -8.19
CA VAL A 63 16.94 -2.47 -8.44
C VAL A 63 16.19 -1.63 -9.48
N PRO A 64 15.90 -2.17 -10.67
CA PRO A 64 15.01 -1.51 -11.61
C PRO A 64 13.60 -1.38 -11.02
N ILE A 65 12.99 -0.22 -11.20
CA ILE A 65 11.61 0.06 -10.81
C ILE A 65 10.79 0.49 -12.01
N TYR A 66 9.65 -0.15 -12.21
CA TYR A 66 8.67 0.18 -13.25
C TYR A 66 7.46 0.84 -12.61
N PHE A 67 7.08 2.02 -13.11
CA PHE A 67 5.88 2.72 -12.68
C PHE A 67 4.73 2.50 -13.66
N HIS A 68 3.64 1.95 -13.18
CA HIS A 68 2.39 1.81 -13.91
C HIS A 68 1.38 2.81 -13.35
N VAL A 69 1.19 3.91 -14.09
CA VAL A 69 0.21 4.93 -13.75
C VAL A 69 -1.16 4.52 -14.27
N ILE A 70 -2.04 4.08 -13.37
CA ILE A 70 -3.43 3.78 -13.70
C ILE A 70 -4.27 5.02 -13.37
N SER A 71 -5.12 5.43 -14.32
CA SER A 71 -6.00 6.59 -14.15
C SER A 71 -7.42 6.30 -14.61
N SER A 72 -8.38 7.07 -14.10
CA SER A 72 -9.76 7.12 -14.61
C SER A 72 -9.95 8.19 -15.70
N GLY A 73 -8.93 9.00 -15.96
CA GLY A 73 -8.94 10.07 -16.97
C GLY A 73 -7.56 10.72 -17.11
N SER A 74 -7.51 11.90 -17.75
CA SER A 74 -6.26 12.59 -18.09
C SER A 74 -5.78 13.59 -17.03
N ALA A 75 -6.64 13.98 -16.08
CA ALA A 75 -6.26 14.93 -15.04
C ALA A 75 -5.49 14.24 -13.90
N VAL A 76 -4.65 15.02 -13.18
CA VAL A 76 -3.97 14.53 -11.97
C VAL A 76 -4.97 14.08 -10.91
N SER A 77 -6.09 14.79 -10.75
CA SER A 77 -7.19 14.41 -9.84
C SER A 77 -7.85 13.08 -10.18
N GLN A 78 -7.61 12.56 -11.40
CA GLN A 78 -8.11 11.28 -11.90
C GLN A 78 -7.03 10.18 -11.90
N GLY A 79 -5.89 10.41 -11.26
CA GLY A 79 -4.80 9.43 -11.15
C GLY A 79 -3.65 9.61 -12.13
N ASN A 80 -3.75 10.53 -13.10
CA ASN A 80 -2.70 10.73 -14.10
C ASN A 80 -1.55 11.60 -13.55
N ILE A 81 -0.80 11.08 -12.58
CA ILE A 81 0.34 11.78 -11.95
C ILE A 81 1.43 12.12 -12.98
N PRO A 82 2.03 13.33 -12.98
CA PRO A 82 3.08 13.70 -13.92
C PRO A 82 4.40 12.99 -13.63
N ASP A 83 5.27 12.89 -14.64
CA ASP A 83 6.59 12.26 -14.51
C ASP A 83 7.47 12.94 -13.46
N SER A 84 7.27 14.23 -13.19
CA SER A 84 7.96 14.96 -12.12
C SER A 84 7.68 14.38 -10.72
N GLN A 85 6.46 13.89 -10.47
CA GLN A 85 6.12 13.22 -9.21
C GLN A 85 6.76 11.84 -9.11
N ILE A 86 6.83 11.11 -10.23
CA ILE A 86 7.53 9.82 -10.31
C ILE A 86 9.03 10.03 -10.04
N ALA A 87 9.68 10.98 -10.71
CA ALA A 87 11.09 11.31 -10.49
C ALA A 87 11.38 11.73 -9.04
N SER A 88 10.47 12.50 -8.45
CA SER A 88 10.55 12.87 -7.02
C SER A 88 10.42 11.65 -6.11
N GLN A 89 9.52 10.72 -6.44
CA GLN A 89 9.35 9.48 -5.70
C GLN A 89 10.60 8.60 -5.75
N ILE A 90 11.27 8.49 -6.91
CA ILE A 90 12.57 7.80 -7.04
C ILE A 90 13.64 8.44 -6.15
N THR A 91 13.66 9.78 -6.07
CA THR A 91 14.58 10.50 -5.18
C THR A 91 14.32 10.18 -3.71
N VAL A 92 13.06 10.12 -3.29
CA VAL A 92 12.68 9.73 -1.92
C VAL A 92 13.10 8.29 -1.62
N MET A 93 12.83 7.36 -2.55
CA MET A 93 13.22 5.96 -2.42
C MET A 93 14.73 5.81 -2.26
N ASN A 94 15.52 6.44 -3.13
CA ASN A 94 16.98 6.38 -3.05
C ASN A 94 17.54 6.99 -1.76
N ARG A 95 16.93 8.07 -1.25
CA ARG A 95 17.32 8.63 0.05
C ARG A 95 17.01 7.67 1.20
N ALA A 96 15.84 7.07 1.21
CA ALA A 96 15.39 6.21 2.30
C ALA A 96 16.20 4.91 2.40
N TYR A 97 16.62 4.36 1.27
CA TYR A 97 17.32 3.07 1.18
C TYR A 97 18.85 3.19 1.09
N ALA A 98 19.41 4.41 1.06
CA ALA A 98 20.85 4.64 0.89
C ALA A 98 21.70 3.89 1.93
N SER A 99 21.30 3.90 3.21
CA SER A 99 22.04 3.20 4.27
C SER A 99 21.94 1.68 4.20
N ALA A 100 20.95 1.15 3.47
CA ALA A 100 20.80 -0.27 3.20
C ALA A 100 21.55 -0.72 1.95
N GLY A 101 22.21 0.20 1.22
CA GLY A 101 22.93 -0.11 -0.01
C GLY A 101 22.03 -0.45 -1.20
N ILE A 102 20.74 -0.11 -1.16
CA ILE A 102 19.80 -0.34 -2.27
C ILE A 102 19.63 0.97 -3.05
N THR A 103 19.80 0.89 -4.37
CA THR A 103 19.58 2.00 -5.31
C THR A 103 18.46 1.63 -6.27
N TRP A 104 17.45 2.47 -6.38
CA TRP A 104 16.31 2.32 -7.28
C TRP A 104 16.54 3.11 -8.56
N THR A 105 16.42 2.45 -9.71
CA THR A 105 16.57 3.07 -11.03
C THR A 105 15.27 2.94 -11.82
N LEU A 106 14.67 4.07 -12.22
CA LEU A 106 13.47 4.06 -13.04
C LEU A 106 13.76 3.39 -14.38
N ALA A 107 13.23 2.20 -14.58
CA ALA A 107 13.44 1.40 -15.78
C ALA A 107 12.35 1.65 -16.85
N GLY A 108 11.19 2.15 -16.43
CA GLY A 108 10.11 2.51 -17.36
C GLY A 108 8.90 3.09 -16.65
N THR A 109 8.06 3.76 -17.43
CA THR A 109 6.74 4.23 -16.99
C THR A 109 5.70 3.86 -18.03
N THR A 110 4.62 3.20 -17.62
CA THR A 110 3.44 2.98 -18.46
C THR A 110 2.29 3.80 -17.93
N ARG A 111 1.42 4.28 -18.82
CA ARG A 111 0.21 5.03 -18.46
C ARG A 111 -1.00 4.31 -19.04
N THR A 112 -1.98 3.99 -18.20
CA THR A 112 -3.16 3.24 -18.60
C THR A 112 -4.42 3.88 -18.05
N THR A 113 -5.27 4.37 -18.96
CA THR A 113 -6.60 4.85 -18.60
C THR A 113 -7.55 3.66 -18.49
N ASN A 114 -7.82 3.22 -17.25
CA ASN A 114 -8.76 2.15 -16.96
C ASN A 114 -9.46 2.44 -15.63
N ALA A 115 -10.67 3.02 -15.73
CA ALA A 115 -11.44 3.41 -14.55
C ALA A 115 -11.79 2.22 -13.64
N ASN A 116 -11.98 1.01 -14.18
CA ASN A 116 -12.23 -0.15 -13.33
C ASN A 116 -11.02 -0.45 -12.45
N TRP A 117 -9.83 -0.63 -13.05
CA TRP A 117 -8.60 -0.87 -12.27
C TRP A 117 -8.32 0.25 -11.29
N PHE A 118 -8.49 1.51 -11.72
CA PHE A 118 -8.26 2.67 -10.87
C PHE A 118 -9.12 2.64 -9.60
N ASN A 119 -10.41 2.29 -9.73
CA ASN A 119 -11.36 2.37 -8.63
C ASN A 119 -11.35 1.12 -7.73
N THR A 120 -11.22 -0.08 -8.33
CA THR A 120 -11.54 -1.35 -7.65
C THR A 120 -10.33 -2.25 -7.40
N ALA A 121 -9.11 -1.87 -7.80
CA ALA A 121 -7.92 -2.61 -7.44
C ALA A 121 -7.74 -2.70 -5.91
N GLY A 122 -7.40 -3.89 -5.43
CA GLY A 122 -7.20 -4.19 -4.02
C GLY A 122 -6.76 -5.65 -3.84
N PRO A 123 -6.24 -6.01 -2.66
CA PRO A 123 -5.69 -7.34 -2.39
C PRO A 123 -6.64 -8.46 -2.82
N GLY A 124 -6.17 -9.34 -3.71
CA GLY A 124 -6.93 -10.50 -4.21
C GLY A 124 -8.09 -10.16 -5.16
N ALA A 125 -8.31 -8.89 -5.50
CA ALA A 125 -9.37 -8.50 -6.42
C ALA A 125 -9.04 -8.85 -7.87
N SER A 126 -10.06 -9.20 -8.67
CA SER A 126 -9.90 -9.49 -10.10
C SER A 126 -9.30 -8.31 -10.88
N ALA A 127 -9.59 -7.08 -10.47
CA ALA A 127 -9.01 -5.87 -11.03
C ALA A 127 -7.49 -5.80 -10.82
N GLN A 128 -6.98 -6.18 -9.63
CA GLN A 128 -5.53 -6.30 -9.38
C GLN A 128 -4.92 -7.37 -10.28
N THR A 129 -5.51 -8.57 -10.31
CA THR A 129 -4.99 -9.68 -11.10
C THR A 129 -4.89 -9.31 -12.58
N SER A 130 -5.96 -8.74 -13.15
CA SER A 130 -5.99 -8.30 -14.54
C SER A 130 -4.98 -7.19 -14.82
N MET A 131 -4.88 -6.19 -13.93
CA MET A 131 -3.93 -5.08 -14.05
C MET A 131 -2.49 -5.58 -14.04
N LYS A 132 -2.09 -6.37 -13.04
CA LYS A 132 -0.71 -6.86 -12.92
C LYS A 132 -0.35 -7.84 -14.04
N SER A 133 -1.26 -8.74 -14.42
CA SER A 133 -1.05 -9.66 -15.54
C SER A 133 -0.81 -8.94 -16.87
N SER A 134 -1.40 -7.77 -17.07
CA SER A 134 -1.28 -7.02 -18.32
C SER A 134 -0.04 -6.15 -18.39
N LEU A 135 0.48 -5.71 -17.24
CA LEU A 135 1.40 -4.58 -17.18
C LEU A 135 2.77 -4.93 -16.59
N ARG A 136 2.89 -5.99 -15.80
CA ARG A 136 4.14 -6.35 -15.11
C ARG A 136 5.32 -6.45 -16.08
N GLN A 137 6.45 -5.86 -15.70
CA GLN A 137 7.71 -5.84 -16.44
C GLN A 137 8.88 -6.38 -15.60
N GLY A 138 9.89 -6.95 -16.26
CA GLY A 138 11.06 -7.52 -15.61
C GLY A 138 10.84 -8.87 -14.92
N GLY A 139 11.80 -9.31 -14.11
CA GLY A 139 11.75 -10.58 -13.35
C GLY A 139 11.65 -10.35 -11.84
N ALA A 140 12.14 -11.29 -11.03
CA ALA A 140 12.17 -11.18 -9.57
C ALA A 140 13.04 -10.01 -9.06
N ASN A 141 13.94 -9.51 -9.91
CA ASN A 141 14.87 -8.43 -9.60
C ASN A 141 14.30 -7.03 -9.89
N ALA A 142 13.02 -6.90 -10.26
CA ALA A 142 12.42 -5.64 -10.68
C ALA A 142 11.14 -5.34 -9.89
N LEU A 143 11.11 -4.18 -9.23
CA LEU A 143 9.92 -3.72 -8.52
C LEU A 143 8.93 -3.10 -9.50
N ASN A 144 7.71 -3.62 -9.53
CA ASN A 144 6.60 -3.02 -10.28
C ASN A 144 5.70 -2.27 -9.31
N VAL A 145 5.45 -0.99 -9.59
CA VAL A 145 4.61 -0.10 -8.77
C VAL A 145 3.39 0.33 -9.56
N TYR A 146 2.20 0.11 -9.02
CA TYR A 146 0.93 0.47 -9.65
C TYR A 146 0.24 1.57 -8.85
N THR A 147 -0.02 2.72 -9.46
CA THR A 147 -0.75 3.81 -8.78
C THR A 147 -2.23 3.76 -9.11
N VAL A 148 -3.10 3.67 -8.09
CA VAL A 148 -4.56 3.55 -8.23
C VAL A 148 -5.29 4.51 -7.28
N GLY A 149 -6.62 4.58 -7.39
CA GLY A 149 -7.47 5.49 -6.61
C GLY A 149 -7.97 4.93 -5.28
N PHE A 150 -8.11 3.61 -5.15
CA PHE A 150 -8.68 2.97 -3.95
C PHE A 150 -10.03 3.56 -3.53
N ASN A 151 -10.91 3.75 -4.51
CA ASN A 151 -12.20 4.40 -4.30
C ASN A 151 -13.28 3.41 -3.83
N SER A 152 -13.13 2.12 -4.11
CA SER A 152 -14.09 1.09 -3.71
C SER A 152 -13.47 -0.31 -3.64
N GLY A 153 -14.27 -1.30 -3.20
CA GLY A 153 -13.85 -2.69 -3.11
C GLY A 153 -12.81 -2.95 -2.01
N ALA A 154 -12.04 -4.03 -2.18
CA ALA A 154 -11.05 -4.48 -1.20
C ALA A 154 -9.90 -3.48 -0.96
N GLY A 155 -9.69 -2.53 -1.88
CA GLY A 155 -8.67 -1.49 -1.73
C GLY A 155 -9.16 -0.23 -1.02
N ALA A 156 -10.47 -0.07 -0.79
CA ALA A 156 -11.04 1.17 -0.26
C ALA A 156 -10.38 1.56 1.08
N GLY A 157 -9.90 2.81 1.17
CA GLY A 157 -9.26 3.35 2.38
C GLY A 157 -7.78 3.03 2.55
N LEU A 158 -7.16 2.21 1.68
CA LEU A 158 -5.74 1.89 1.78
C LEU A 158 -4.83 3.04 1.30
N LEU A 159 -3.60 3.09 1.82
CA LEU A 159 -2.50 3.86 1.22
C LEU A 159 -1.73 3.03 0.21
N GLY A 160 -1.53 1.76 0.49
CA GLY A 160 -0.87 0.82 -0.40
C GLY A 160 -0.84 -0.58 0.19
N TYR A 161 -0.34 -1.52 -0.60
CA TYR A 161 -0.02 -2.87 -0.18
C TYR A 161 1.07 -3.46 -1.09
N SER A 162 1.71 -4.52 -0.63
CA SER A 162 2.82 -5.21 -1.28
C SER A 162 2.68 -6.73 -1.17
N THR A 163 3.32 -7.43 -2.10
CA THR A 163 3.73 -8.83 -1.89
C THR A 163 4.99 -8.92 -1.03
N PHE A 164 5.26 -10.11 -0.47
CA PHE A 164 6.54 -10.46 0.15
C PHE A 164 7.42 -11.29 -0.81
N PRO A 165 8.76 -11.31 -0.64
CA PRO A 165 9.66 -12.15 -1.44
C PRO A 165 9.27 -13.63 -1.46
N SER A 166 8.79 -14.16 -0.32
CA SER A 166 8.38 -15.56 -0.16
C SER A 166 7.12 -15.94 -0.95
N ASP A 167 6.35 -14.96 -1.41
CA ASP A 167 5.17 -15.19 -2.27
C ASP A 167 5.54 -15.32 -3.75
N TYR A 168 6.71 -14.82 -4.16
CA TYR A 168 7.10 -14.68 -5.56
C TYR A 168 7.02 -16.00 -6.33
N SER A 169 7.58 -17.09 -5.78
CA SER A 169 7.63 -18.38 -6.48
C SER A 169 6.26 -18.99 -6.75
N ARG A 170 5.25 -18.67 -5.92
CA ARG A 170 3.87 -19.16 -6.08
C ARG A 170 3.09 -18.37 -7.10
N ASN A 171 3.30 -17.06 -7.17
CA ASN A 171 2.61 -16.20 -8.11
C ASN A 171 3.48 -15.02 -8.55
N PRO A 172 4.44 -15.24 -9.47
CA PRO A 172 5.34 -14.19 -9.94
C PRO A 172 4.60 -12.98 -10.53
N THR A 173 3.45 -13.23 -11.16
CA THR A 173 2.64 -12.18 -11.80
C THR A 173 2.01 -11.22 -10.80
N ASP A 174 1.74 -11.66 -9.58
CA ASP A 174 1.20 -10.77 -8.53
C ASP A 174 2.27 -9.94 -7.85
N ASP A 175 3.55 -10.16 -8.11
CA ASP A 175 4.63 -9.45 -7.45
C ASP A 175 4.60 -7.93 -7.67
N GLY A 176 4.85 -7.17 -6.59
CA GLY A 176 5.02 -5.72 -6.61
C GLY A 176 4.12 -4.97 -5.64
N VAL A 177 4.12 -3.65 -5.77
CA VAL A 177 3.42 -2.71 -4.88
C VAL A 177 2.25 -2.05 -5.61
N VAL A 178 1.10 -1.96 -4.96
CA VAL A 178 -0.02 -1.12 -5.43
C VAL A 178 -0.25 -0.02 -4.40
N MET A 179 -0.28 1.24 -4.83
CA MET A 179 -0.35 2.40 -3.93
C MET A 179 -1.35 3.45 -4.41
N LEU A 180 -1.80 4.28 -3.46
CA LEU A 180 -2.65 5.43 -3.71
C LEU A 180 -1.87 6.48 -4.51
N PHE A 181 -2.38 6.84 -5.69
CA PHE A 181 -1.72 7.79 -6.61
C PHE A 181 -1.38 9.14 -5.95
N SER A 182 -2.22 9.62 -5.04
CA SER A 182 -2.09 10.92 -4.38
C SER A 182 -1.16 10.93 -3.17
N SER A 183 -0.50 9.80 -2.86
CA SER A 183 0.50 9.67 -1.79
C SER A 183 1.96 9.84 -2.25
N VAL A 184 2.18 10.04 -3.55
CA VAL A 184 3.49 10.43 -4.11
C VAL A 184 3.93 11.81 -3.59
N PRO A 185 5.22 12.19 -3.69
CA PRO A 185 5.69 13.52 -3.31
C PRO A 185 4.92 14.63 -4.03
N GLY A 186 4.39 15.57 -3.26
CA GLY A 186 3.56 16.68 -3.77
C GLY A 186 2.14 16.28 -4.15
N GLY A 187 1.71 15.06 -3.82
CA GLY A 187 0.33 14.60 -3.99
C GLY A 187 -0.66 15.27 -3.03
N THR A 188 -1.95 14.96 -3.20
CA THR A 188 -3.06 15.61 -2.49
C THR A 188 -3.49 14.90 -1.21
N THR A 189 -2.95 13.73 -0.89
CA THR A 189 -3.29 13.02 0.36
C THR A 189 -2.58 13.67 1.54
N THR A 190 -3.30 14.51 2.29
CA THR A 190 -2.80 15.15 3.52
C THR A 190 -2.11 14.15 4.44
N ASN A 191 -0.95 14.53 4.99
CA ASN A 191 -0.07 13.72 5.85
C ASN A 191 0.63 12.51 5.20
N TYR A 192 0.28 12.16 3.95
CA TYR A 192 0.84 10.99 3.26
C TYR A 192 1.42 11.34 1.87
N ASN A 193 1.66 12.61 1.58
CA ASN A 193 2.07 13.11 0.27
C ASN A 193 3.58 13.44 0.16
N LEU A 194 4.40 12.76 0.97
CA LEU A 194 5.87 12.87 0.95
C LEU A 194 6.55 11.65 0.32
N GLY A 195 5.78 10.71 -0.24
CA GLY A 195 6.30 9.49 -0.88
C GLY A 195 6.72 8.38 0.09
N GLN A 196 6.36 8.50 1.37
CA GLN A 196 6.68 7.49 2.38
C GLN A 196 5.83 6.22 2.27
N THR A 197 4.64 6.31 1.66
CA THR A 197 3.82 5.13 1.35
C THR A 197 4.60 4.12 0.53
N LEU A 198 5.20 4.53 -0.60
CA LEU A 198 5.99 3.59 -1.41
C LEU A 198 7.25 3.12 -0.68
N THR A 199 7.86 3.99 0.13
CA THR A 199 9.03 3.62 0.94
C THR A 199 8.68 2.46 1.88
N HIS A 200 7.50 2.54 2.53
CA HIS A 200 6.95 1.52 3.41
C HIS A 200 6.62 0.22 2.66
N GLU A 201 5.83 0.31 1.59
CA GLU A 201 5.40 -0.89 0.85
C GLU A 201 6.59 -1.60 0.16
N ALA A 202 7.56 -0.85 -0.35
CA ALA A 202 8.79 -1.44 -0.87
C ALA A 202 9.60 -2.15 0.23
N GLY A 203 9.43 -1.75 1.49
CA GLY A 203 10.03 -2.41 2.65
C GLY A 203 9.51 -3.83 2.80
N HIS A 204 8.19 -4.01 2.68
CA HIS A 204 7.57 -5.33 2.61
C HIS A 204 8.03 -6.13 1.38
N TRP A 205 8.12 -5.48 0.22
CA TRP A 205 8.62 -6.11 -1.00
C TRP A 205 10.05 -6.64 -0.86
N VAL A 206 10.92 -5.95 -0.11
CA VAL A 206 12.28 -6.45 0.22
C VAL A 206 12.33 -7.34 1.46
N GLY A 207 11.18 -7.70 2.04
CA GLY A 207 11.06 -8.72 3.09
C GLY A 207 10.94 -8.19 4.53
N LEU A 208 10.79 -6.89 4.75
CA LEU A 208 10.59 -6.34 6.11
C LEU A 208 9.14 -6.49 6.55
N TYR A 209 8.92 -6.95 7.77
CA TYR A 209 7.61 -6.86 8.41
C TYR A 209 7.38 -5.47 9.02
N HIS A 210 6.15 -5.23 9.45
CA HIS A 210 5.88 -4.13 10.35
C HIS A 210 6.74 -4.25 11.61
N THR A 211 7.25 -3.13 12.14
CA THR A 211 8.05 -3.13 13.37
C THR A 211 7.27 -3.58 14.61
N PHE A 212 5.94 -3.50 14.54
CA PHE A 212 4.99 -3.98 15.55
C PHE A 212 4.39 -5.35 15.19
N GLN A 213 4.91 -6.05 14.17
CA GLN A 213 4.40 -7.36 13.76
C GLN A 213 4.43 -8.32 14.94
N GLY A 214 3.32 -9.04 15.17
CA GLY A 214 3.18 -9.96 16.30
C GLY A 214 2.84 -9.29 17.65
N GLY A 215 2.81 -7.96 17.73
CA GLY A 215 2.42 -7.23 18.93
C GLY A 215 3.37 -7.40 20.13
N CYS A 216 2.86 -7.18 21.35
CA CYS A 216 3.61 -7.32 22.60
C CYS A 216 3.57 -8.75 23.20
N SER A 217 2.98 -9.73 22.51
CA SER A 217 2.98 -11.12 22.97
C SER A 217 4.36 -11.74 22.72
N SER A 218 5.09 -11.96 23.80
CA SER A 218 6.45 -12.46 23.86
C SER A 218 6.57 -13.93 23.41
N GLN A 219 6.46 -14.27 22.12
CA GLN A 219 6.90 -15.57 21.60
C GLN A 219 7.38 -15.43 20.14
N TRP A 220 8.70 -15.30 19.99
CA TRP A 220 9.45 -15.66 18.79
C TRP A 220 9.88 -17.12 18.93
#